data_AF-A0A174ZZR1-F1
#
_entry.id   AF-A0A174ZZR1-F1
#
_cell.length_a   1.000
_cell.length_b   1.000
_cell.length_c   1.000
_cell.angle_alpha   90.00
_cell.angle_beta   90.00
_cell.angle_gamma   90.00
#
_symmetry.space_group_name_H-M   'P 1'
#
loop_
_entity.id
_entity.type
_entity.pdbx_description
1 polymer ?
#
loop_
_entity_poly.entity_id
_entity_poly.type
_entity_poly.pdbx_seq_one_letter_code
_entity_poly.pdbx_strand_id
1 'polypeptide(L)'
;MKTIAKKIYLALICIILYAPIVTLMVLSFNNTKTRSKWGGFTGKWYVSLFQNKEIMNALYTTLIIALLSALIATLIGTCAALGMQAMNSRMRTLFMGVTNIPMLNADIVTGVSLMLLFIAFRFTLGFKTILLAHITFNIPYVILSVMPKLKQTNRRTYEAALDLGASPAYAFFKVVLPDIMPGIFSGFLLSFTMSLDDFVITHFTKGPGIDTLSTKIYSEVRKGIKPEMYALSTIMFVTVLLLLILVNMSPAEKKKVVKIKRFGKAQKFGRFFFQRLVPVAMAVLIIIGGFIYGKNDVISSQGQVIVYNWGDYIDPDVIDMFEEETGIDVVYEEFETNEIMYPKIQSGAIAYDVVCPSDYMIQRMIENNLLEEINYDNIPNLKYIDQKYMDLAKGFDPDNKYSVPYLWGTVGILYNKKMVDEPIDSWGVLWDEKYKDSILMQDSVRDAFGVALKYLGYSLNSTDLDELQAAKNLLIEQKPLVQAYVIDQVRDKMIGNEAALGVIYSGEALYCQQENPNLDYVIPKEGSNLWIDSWVIPKNAENKEHAEEFINFLCRPDIAKMNFEYITYSIPNSAGQALIEDDYMRNSTIAFPDIDQLKNCETFNFLGDENEALYNELWREVKSK
;
A
#
# COMPACT_ATOMS: atom_id res chain seq x y z
N MET A 1 -25.89 -29.70 -27.14
CA MET A 1 -24.59 -29.90 -26.46
C MET A 1 -23.71 -28.64 -26.47
N LYS A 2 -23.40 -28.02 -27.62
CA LYS A 2 -22.52 -26.81 -27.70
C LYS A 2 -22.99 -25.61 -26.84
N THR A 3 -24.29 -25.36 -26.76
CA THR A 3 -24.87 -24.27 -25.94
C THR A 3 -24.86 -24.55 -24.44
N ILE A 4 -24.98 -25.81 -24.02
CA ILE A 4 -24.91 -26.21 -22.61
C ILE A 4 -23.45 -26.16 -22.15
N ALA A 5 -22.52 -26.71 -22.92
CA ALA A 5 -21.09 -26.62 -22.64
C ALA A 5 -20.61 -25.16 -22.55
N LYS A 6 -21.07 -24.27 -23.45
CA LYS A 6 -20.75 -22.83 -23.37
C LYS A 6 -21.30 -22.17 -22.09
N LYS A 7 -22.50 -22.52 -21.66
CA LYS A 7 -23.09 -22.02 -20.41
C LYS A 7 -22.34 -22.52 -19.18
N ILE A 8 -21.95 -23.80 -19.17
CA ILE A 8 -21.14 -24.39 -18.09
C ILE A 8 -19.77 -23.74 -18.03
N TYR A 9 -19.11 -23.54 -19.17
CA TYR A 9 -17.82 -22.86 -19.25
C TYR A 9 -17.90 -21.42 -18.75
N LEU A 10 -18.93 -20.66 -19.14
CA LEU A 10 -19.19 -19.32 -18.60
C LEU A 10 -19.46 -19.34 -17.10
N ALA A 11 -20.25 -20.32 -16.60
CA ALA A 11 -20.51 -20.45 -15.17
C ALA A 11 -19.22 -20.76 -14.39
N LEU A 12 -18.35 -21.62 -14.90
CA LEU A 12 -17.05 -21.92 -14.31
C LEU A 12 -16.15 -20.68 -14.26
N ILE A 13 -16.08 -19.89 -15.35
CA ILE A 13 -15.34 -18.62 -15.35
C ILE A 13 -15.90 -17.68 -14.29
N CYS A 14 -17.23 -17.51 -14.21
CA CYS A 14 -17.84 -16.66 -13.19
C CYS A 14 -17.54 -17.17 -11.77
N ILE A 15 -17.62 -18.48 -11.53
CA ILE A 15 -17.30 -19.06 -10.21
C ILE A 15 -15.84 -18.77 -9.87
N ILE A 16 -14.91 -19.00 -10.78
CA ILE A 16 -13.47 -18.75 -10.55
C ILE A 16 -13.22 -17.26 -10.25
N LEU A 17 -13.89 -16.34 -10.95
CA LEU A 17 -13.71 -14.90 -10.75
C LEU A 17 -14.37 -14.38 -9.46
N TYR A 18 -15.57 -14.86 -9.13
CA TYR A 18 -16.36 -14.31 -8.01
C TYR A 18 -16.22 -15.11 -6.70
N ALA A 19 -15.80 -16.38 -6.74
CA ALA A 19 -15.65 -17.18 -5.52
C ALA A 19 -14.68 -16.56 -4.50
N PRO A 20 -13.49 -16.04 -4.88
CA PRO A 20 -12.61 -15.38 -3.93
C PRO A 20 -13.28 -14.18 -3.24
N ILE A 21 -14.04 -13.38 -4.00
CA ILE A 21 -14.76 -12.22 -3.47
C ILE A 21 -15.81 -12.69 -2.46
N VAL A 22 -16.58 -13.73 -2.80
CA VAL A 22 -17.57 -14.32 -1.88
C VAL A 22 -16.90 -14.87 -0.63
N THR A 23 -15.72 -15.49 -0.73
CA THR A 23 -14.97 -15.96 0.44
C THR A 23 -14.58 -14.80 1.34
N LEU A 24 -14.08 -13.69 0.78
CA LEU A 24 -13.78 -12.48 1.57
C LEU A 24 -15.05 -11.92 2.22
N MET A 25 -16.18 -11.93 1.52
CA MET A 25 -17.47 -11.52 2.10
C MET A 25 -17.87 -12.42 3.27
N VAL A 26 -17.67 -13.73 3.19
CA VAL A 26 -17.94 -14.65 4.31
C VAL A 26 -16.97 -14.39 5.48
N LEU A 27 -15.68 -14.22 5.19
CA LEU A 27 -14.66 -13.91 6.19
C LEU A 27 -14.86 -12.56 6.87
N SER A 28 -15.52 -11.60 6.22
CA SER A 28 -15.90 -10.32 6.83
C SER A 28 -16.83 -10.47 8.04
N PHE A 29 -17.46 -11.63 8.21
CA PHE A 29 -18.30 -11.96 9.37
C PHE A 29 -17.59 -12.88 10.37
N ASN A 30 -16.33 -13.26 10.17
CA ASN A 30 -15.59 -14.16 11.05
C ASN A 30 -15.11 -13.43 12.32
N ASN A 31 -15.35 -13.96 13.52
CA ASN A 31 -14.98 -13.28 14.77
C ASN A 31 -13.49 -13.34 15.15
N THR A 32 -12.68 -14.14 14.44
CA THR A 32 -11.22 -14.26 14.64
C THR A 32 -10.44 -13.43 13.62
N LYS A 33 -9.20 -13.08 13.96
CA LYS A 33 -8.26 -12.39 13.04
C LYS A 33 -7.67 -13.34 11.98
N THR A 34 -7.61 -14.64 12.27
CA THR A 34 -7.04 -15.67 11.38
C THR A 34 -8.04 -16.19 10.34
N ARG A 35 -7.57 -16.50 9.13
CA ARG A 35 -8.36 -17.18 8.07
C ARG A 35 -8.65 -18.65 8.38
N SER A 36 -7.78 -19.30 9.17
CA SER A 36 -7.76 -20.75 9.35
C SER A 36 -8.74 -21.29 10.39
N LYS A 37 -9.26 -20.42 11.28
CA LYS A 37 -10.21 -20.80 12.33
C LYS A 37 -11.47 -19.93 12.24
N TRP A 38 -12.64 -20.55 12.20
CA TRP A 38 -13.92 -19.84 12.27
C TRP A 38 -14.31 -19.56 13.73
N GLY A 39 -14.34 -18.28 14.11
CA GLY A 39 -14.63 -17.82 15.47
C GLY A 39 -16.11 -17.52 15.78
N GLY A 40 -17.01 -17.72 14.81
CA GLY A 40 -18.43 -17.32 14.90
C GLY A 40 -18.76 -16.07 14.09
N PHE A 41 -20.04 -15.72 14.03
CA PHE A 41 -20.55 -14.58 13.25
C PHE A 41 -20.43 -13.25 14.02
N THR A 42 -19.90 -12.21 13.39
CA THR A 42 -19.81 -10.86 13.97
C THR A 42 -19.99 -9.76 12.93
N GLY A 43 -20.52 -8.61 13.35
CA GLY A 43 -20.55 -7.36 12.57
C GLY A 43 -19.52 -6.33 13.04
N LYS A 44 -18.68 -6.66 14.04
CA LYS A 44 -17.78 -5.70 14.70
C LYS A 44 -16.80 -5.04 13.73
N TRP A 45 -16.35 -5.76 12.72
CA TRP A 45 -15.40 -5.26 11.72
C TRP A 45 -15.97 -4.14 10.85
N TYR A 46 -17.29 -4.17 10.58
CA TYR A 46 -17.96 -3.07 9.89
C TYR A 46 -18.00 -1.81 10.74
N VAL A 47 -18.14 -1.93 12.07
CA VAL A 47 -18.09 -0.78 12.98
C VAL A 47 -16.67 -0.26 13.10
N SER A 48 -15.69 -1.16 13.29
CA SER A 48 -14.25 -0.85 13.30
C SER A 48 -13.83 -0.08 12.03
N LEU A 49 -14.34 -0.51 10.87
CA LEU A 49 -14.11 0.16 9.59
C LEU A 49 -14.52 1.65 9.59
N PHE A 50 -15.70 1.98 10.12
CA PHE A 50 -16.18 3.36 10.16
C PHE A 50 -15.54 4.20 11.27
N GLN A 51 -14.94 3.55 12.28
CA GLN A 51 -14.18 4.21 13.34
C GLN A 51 -12.73 4.48 12.92
N ASN A 52 -12.21 3.74 11.94
CA ASN A 52 -10.87 3.93 11.43
C ASN A 52 -10.77 5.25 10.64
N LYS A 53 -10.10 6.25 11.24
CA LYS A 53 -9.92 7.59 10.67
C LYS A 53 -9.22 7.53 9.30
N GLU A 54 -8.22 6.68 9.13
CA GLU A 54 -7.45 6.57 7.89
C GLU A 54 -8.30 6.05 6.73
N ILE A 55 -9.08 4.99 6.95
CA ILE A 55 -9.96 4.42 5.93
C ILE A 55 -11.04 5.44 5.53
N MET A 56 -11.61 6.15 6.51
CA MET A 56 -12.60 7.20 6.25
C MET A 56 -11.97 8.37 5.49
N ASN A 57 -10.77 8.81 5.85
CA ASN A 57 -10.02 9.83 5.12
C ASN A 57 -9.73 9.39 3.69
N ALA A 58 -9.33 8.14 3.47
CA ALA A 58 -9.13 7.57 2.15
C ALA A 58 -10.42 7.55 1.31
N LEU A 59 -11.56 7.21 1.91
CA LEU A 59 -12.89 7.29 1.28
C LEU A 59 -13.23 8.72 0.86
N TYR A 60 -13.05 9.70 1.76
CA TYR A 60 -13.32 11.10 1.46
C TYR A 60 -12.41 11.61 0.34
N THR A 61 -11.11 11.38 0.44
CA THR A 61 -10.13 11.76 -0.60
C THR A 61 -10.51 11.17 -1.95
N THR A 62 -10.87 9.88 -2.01
CA THR A 62 -11.30 9.21 -3.25
C THR A 62 -12.52 9.90 -3.87
N LEU A 63 -13.56 10.13 -3.08
CA LEU A 63 -14.80 10.75 -3.56
C LEU A 63 -14.59 12.19 -4.02
N ILE A 64 -13.77 12.96 -3.31
CA ILE A 64 -13.46 14.35 -3.65
C ILE A 64 -12.65 14.41 -4.94
N ILE A 65 -11.58 13.61 -5.05
CA ILE A 65 -10.74 13.56 -6.25
C ILE A 65 -11.57 13.11 -7.45
N ALA A 66 -12.36 12.05 -7.31
CA ALA A 66 -13.22 11.55 -8.38
C ALA A 66 -14.24 12.60 -8.84
N LEU A 67 -14.87 13.31 -7.90
CA LEU A 67 -15.85 14.34 -8.21
C LEU A 67 -15.22 15.57 -8.86
N LEU A 68 -14.14 16.11 -8.28
CA LEU A 68 -13.47 17.31 -8.77
C LEU A 68 -12.82 17.04 -10.14
N SER A 69 -12.12 15.91 -10.30
CA SER A 69 -11.52 15.55 -11.58
C SER A 69 -12.57 15.38 -12.66
N ALA A 70 -13.70 14.71 -12.36
CA ALA A 70 -14.77 14.51 -13.31
C ALA A 70 -15.44 15.84 -13.70
N LEU A 71 -15.68 16.74 -12.74
CA LEU A 71 -16.26 18.05 -13.01
C LEU A 71 -15.35 18.90 -13.91
N ILE A 72 -14.08 19.01 -13.54
CA ILE A 72 -13.11 19.83 -14.26
C ILE A 72 -12.82 19.23 -15.64
N ALA A 73 -12.61 17.91 -15.73
CA ALA A 73 -12.43 17.22 -17.00
C ALA A 73 -13.67 17.32 -17.89
N THR A 74 -14.89 17.29 -17.33
CA THR A 74 -16.13 17.47 -18.11
C THR A 74 -16.18 18.85 -18.74
N LEU A 75 -15.83 19.89 -17.98
CA LEU A 75 -15.77 21.26 -18.49
C LEU A 75 -14.72 21.38 -19.59
N ILE A 76 -13.47 20.98 -19.31
CA ILE A 76 -12.35 21.09 -20.25
C ILE A 76 -12.59 20.23 -21.50
N GLY A 77 -13.01 18.98 -21.33
CA GLY A 77 -13.27 18.04 -22.41
C GLY A 77 -14.45 18.44 -23.29
N THR A 78 -15.51 19.03 -22.72
CA THR A 78 -16.62 19.58 -23.52
C THR A 78 -16.16 20.77 -24.36
N CYS A 79 -15.41 21.69 -23.76
CA CYS A 79 -14.82 22.82 -24.48
C CYS A 79 -13.87 22.35 -25.60
N ALA A 80 -13.02 21.36 -25.30
CA ALA A 80 -12.12 20.74 -26.28
C ALA A 80 -12.91 20.08 -27.42
N ALA A 81 -13.99 19.35 -27.13
CA ALA A 81 -14.83 18.71 -28.14
C ALA A 81 -15.51 19.75 -29.06
N LEU A 82 -16.04 20.84 -28.50
CA LEU A 82 -16.60 21.96 -29.27
C LEU A 82 -15.54 22.64 -30.15
N GLY A 83 -14.36 22.92 -29.58
CA GLY A 83 -13.24 23.51 -30.32
C GLY A 83 -12.78 22.62 -31.49
N MET A 84 -12.62 21.33 -31.24
CA MET A 84 -12.25 20.34 -32.27
C MET A 84 -13.32 20.21 -33.37
N GLN A 85 -14.60 20.40 -33.06
CA GLN A 85 -15.65 20.43 -34.07
C GLN A 85 -15.53 21.64 -35.00
N ALA A 86 -15.05 22.78 -34.50
CA ALA A 86 -14.80 23.98 -35.30
C ALA A 86 -13.50 23.90 -36.15
N MET A 87 -12.56 23.02 -35.79
CA MET A 87 -11.30 22.83 -36.52
C MET A 87 -11.46 22.09 -37.86
N ASN A 88 -10.50 22.32 -38.76
CA ASN A 88 -10.35 21.55 -40.01
C ASN A 88 -9.97 20.09 -39.71
N SER A 89 -10.11 19.19 -40.70
CA SER A 89 -9.92 17.75 -40.50
C SER A 89 -8.53 17.37 -40.01
N ARG A 90 -7.47 18.01 -40.53
CA ARG A 90 -6.08 17.72 -40.12
C ARG A 90 -5.80 18.13 -38.68
N MET A 91 -6.17 19.35 -38.29
CA MET A 91 -5.96 19.84 -36.92
C MET A 91 -6.81 19.04 -35.93
N ARG A 92 -8.06 18.72 -36.29
CA ARG A 92 -8.89 17.84 -35.48
C ARG A 92 -8.21 16.48 -35.24
N THR A 93 -7.66 15.84 -36.27
CA THR A 93 -6.94 14.56 -36.10
C THR A 93 -5.72 14.70 -35.21
N LEU A 94 -4.94 15.78 -35.35
CA LEU A 94 -3.77 16.04 -34.50
C LEU A 94 -4.16 16.20 -33.02
N PHE A 95 -5.12 17.07 -32.71
CA PHE A 95 -5.55 17.31 -31.33
C PHE A 95 -6.24 16.08 -30.71
N MET A 96 -7.02 15.32 -31.49
CA MET A 96 -7.57 14.03 -31.05
C MET A 96 -6.46 13.02 -30.74
N GLY A 97 -5.38 13.00 -31.54
CA GLY A 97 -4.22 12.14 -31.29
C GLY A 97 -3.54 12.48 -29.97
N VAL A 98 -3.22 13.77 -29.75
CA VAL A 98 -2.56 14.25 -28.52
C VAL A 98 -3.42 13.99 -27.29
N THR A 99 -4.72 14.32 -27.34
CA THR A 99 -5.64 14.14 -26.20
C THR A 99 -5.86 12.69 -25.83
N ASN A 100 -5.71 11.75 -26.77
CA ASN A 100 -5.88 10.32 -26.51
C ASN A 100 -4.59 9.62 -26.03
N ILE A 101 -3.44 10.29 -25.97
CA ILE A 101 -2.17 9.68 -25.51
C ILE A 101 -2.35 8.97 -24.14
N PRO A 102 -2.97 9.60 -23.11
CA PRO A 102 -3.14 8.92 -21.82
C PRO A 102 -3.99 7.66 -21.88
N MET A 103 -4.96 7.60 -22.80
CA MET A 103 -5.87 6.45 -22.99
C MET A 103 -5.25 5.33 -23.83
N LEU A 104 -4.23 5.64 -24.64
CA LEU A 104 -3.56 4.67 -25.51
C LEU A 104 -2.36 3.99 -24.84
N ASN A 105 -1.75 4.64 -23.86
CA ASN A 105 -0.65 4.10 -23.09
C ASN A 105 -1.15 3.19 -21.96
N ALA A 106 -0.28 2.32 -21.46
CA ALA A 106 -0.55 1.62 -20.21
C ALA A 106 -0.59 2.62 -19.04
N ASP A 107 -1.49 2.43 -18.08
CA ASP A 107 -1.69 3.34 -16.95
C ASP A 107 -0.39 3.59 -16.16
N ILE A 108 0.47 2.56 -16.03
CA ILE A 108 1.77 2.65 -15.36
C ILE A 108 2.67 3.68 -16.06
N VAL A 109 2.71 3.65 -17.39
CA VAL A 109 3.53 4.59 -18.18
C VAL A 109 3.04 6.02 -17.96
N THR A 110 1.72 6.23 -17.92
CA THR A 110 1.11 7.53 -17.66
C THR A 110 1.40 8.01 -16.23
N GLY A 111 1.25 7.15 -15.23
CA GLY A 111 1.52 7.47 -13.82
C GLY A 111 2.98 7.87 -13.58
N VAL A 112 3.93 7.03 -14.01
CA VAL A 112 5.37 7.31 -13.86
C VAL A 112 5.78 8.56 -14.65
N SER A 113 5.26 8.75 -15.87
CA SER A 113 5.59 9.94 -16.66
C SER A 113 5.10 11.24 -15.99
N LEU A 114 3.90 11.23 -15.41
CA LEU A 114 3.36 12.37 -14.68
C LEU A 114 4.11 12.62 -13.36
N MET A 115 4.48 11.58 -12.64
CA MET A 115 5.33 11.68 -11.45
C MET A 115 6.66 12.37 -11.79
N LEU A 116 7.38 11.87 -12.81
CA LEU A 116 8.63 12.47 -13.25
C LEU A 116 8.46 13.91 -13.73
N LEU A 117 7.34 14.21 -14.40
CA LEU A 117 6.99 15.58 -14.80
C LEU A 117 6.82 16.49 -13.58
N PHE A 118 6.06 16.06 -12.58
CA PHE A 118 5.85 16.84 -11.35
C PHE A 118 7.16 17.09 -10.62
N ILE A 119 8.01 16.07 -10.49
CA ILE A 119 9.35 16.19 -9.91
C ILE A 119 10.21 17.19 -10.70
N ALA A 120 10.21 17.11 -12.03
CA ALA A 120 10.99 18.02 -12.89
C ALA A 120 10.55 19.48 -12.74
N PHE A 121 9.27 19.72 -12.47
CA PHE A 121 8.72 21.05 -12.19
C PHE A 121 8.74 21.43 -10.69
N ARG A 122 9.39 20.63 -9.84
CA ARG A 122 9.49 20.86 -8.38
C ARG A 122 8.13 20.94 -7.69
N PHE A 123 7.14 20.20 -8.17
CA PHE A 123 5.90 19.98 -7.42
C PHE A 123 6.15 18.94 -6.33
N THR A 124 5.68 19.25 -5.11
CA THR A 124 5.54 18.24 -4.06
C THR A 124 4.37 17.32 -4.41
N LEU A 125 4.61 16.01 -4.32
CA LEU A 125 3.56 15.02 -4.54
C LEU A 125 2.51 15.12 -3.42
N GLY A 126 1.24 14.98 -3.77
CA GLY A 126 0.12 15.09 -2.83
C GLY A 126 -1.22 15.25 -3.54
N PHE A 127 -2.20 15.83 -2.86
CA PHE A 127 -3.56 15.95 -3.39
C PHE A 127 -3.62 16.67 -4.76
N LYS A 128 -2.82 17.73 -4.93
CA LYS A 128 -2.81 18.54 -6.16
C LYS A 128 -2.30 17.75 -7.37
N THR A 129 -1.24 16.96 -7.19
CA THR A 129 -0.65 16.16 -8.26
C THR A 129 -1.58 15.02 -8.66
N ILE A 130 -2.24 14.36 -7.69
CA ILE A 130 -3.29 13.37 -7.99
C ILE A 130 -4.42 14.03 -8.78
N LEU A 131 -4.95 15.17 -8.30
CA LEU A 131 -6.06 15.85 -8.97
C LEU A 131 -5.70 16.25 -10.41
N LEU A 132 -4.51 16.81 -10.65
CA LEU A 132 -4.04 17.19 -11.99
C LEU A 132 -3.87 15.97 -12.91
N ALA A 133 -3.30 14.89 -12.39
CA ALA A 133 -3.17 13.63 -13.12
C ALA A 133 -4.55 13.08 -13.51
N HIS A 134 -5.50 13.08 -12.56
CA HIS A 134 -6.86 12.62 -12.77
C HIS A 134 -7.62 13.47 -13.78
N ILE A 135 -7.46 14.80 -13.76
CA ILE A 135 -8.05 15.67 -14.78
C ILE A 135 -7.49 15.30 -16.16
N THR A 136 -6.16 15.12 -16.26
CA THR A 136 -5.46 14.87 -17.52
C THR A 136 -5.93 13.59 -18.21
N PHE A 137 -6.03 12.48 -17.48
CA PHE A 137 -6.47 11.22 -18.08
C PHE A 137 -7.99 11.16 -18.29
N ASN A 138 -8.79 11.96 -17.56
CA ASN A 138 -10.24 11.98 -17.71
C ASN A 138 -10.74 12.77 -18.93
N ILE A 139 -9.99 13.78 -19.39
CA ILE A 139 -10.35 14.61 -20.56
C ILE A 139 -10.69 13.78 -21.81
N PRO A 140 -9.90 12.78 -22.26
CA PRO A 140 -10.23 11.99 -23.44
C PRO A 140 -11.56 11.23 -23.31
N TYR A 141 -11.90 10.71 -22.13
CA TYR A 141 -13.19 10.03 -21.90
C TYR A 141 -14.40 10.96 -22.09
N VAL A 142 -14.29 12.21 -21.63
CA VAL A 142 -15.31 13.24 -21.86
C VAL A 142 -15.42 13.57 -23.34
N ILE A 143 -14.30 13.78 -24.02
CA ILE A 143 -14.27 14.08 -25.47
C ILE A 143 -14.96 12.96 -26.25
N LEU A 144 -14.64 11.71 -25.95
CA LEU A 144 -15.24 10.53 -26.60
C LEU A 144 -16.74 10.39 -26.33
N SER A 145 -17.23 10.93 -25.22
CA SER A 145 -18.66 10.93 -24.87
C SER A 145 -19.44 12.08 -25.51
N VAL A 146 -18.84 13.28 -25.58
CA VAL A 146 -19.49 14.50 -26.11
C VAL A 146 -19.43 14.57 -27.63
N MET A 147 -18.31 14.18 -28.25
CA MET A 147 -18.07 14.29 -29.69
C MET A 147 -19.12 13.55 -30.55
N PRO A 148 -19.57 12.31 -30.22
CA PRO A 148 -20.62 11.65 -30.97
C PRO A 148 -21.97 12.40 -30.93
N LYS A 149 -22.31 13.03 -29.80
CA LYS A 149 -23.54 13.83 -29.67
C LYS A 149 -23.46 15.13 -30.45
N LEU A 150 -22.31 15.79 -30.45
CA LEU A 150 -22.05 16.96 -31.30
C LEU A 150 -22.22 16.64 -32.79
N LYS A 151 -21.76 15.47 -33.24
CA LYS A 151 -21.94 15.01 -34.63
C LYS A 151 -23.38 14.64 -34.98
N GLN A 152 -24.19 14.24 -34.00
CA GLN A 152 -25.61 13.89 -34.18
C GLN A 152 -26.54 15.12 -34.14
N THR A 153 -26.05 16.26 -33.64
CA THR A 153 -26.85 17.49 -33.52
C THR A 153 -27.18 18.06 -34.90
N ASN A 154 -28.44 18.45 -35.12
CA ASN A 154 -28.86 19.00 -36.41
C ASN A 154 -28.44 20.46 -36.52
N ARG A 155 -27.45 20.75 -37.37
CA ARG A 155 -26.95 22.13 -37.58
C ARG A 155 -28.07 23.13 -37.94
N ARG A 156 -29.14 22.67 -38.58
CA ARG A 156 -30.28 23.50 -38.99
C ARG A 156 -31.06 24.09 -37.81
N THR A 157 -31.09 23.43 -36.64
CA THR A 157 -31.81 23.97 -35.47
C THR A 157 -31.08 25.16 -34.85
N TYR A 158 -29.75 25.17 -34.91
CA TYR A 158 -28.93 26.30 -34.51
C TYR A 158 -29.09 27.48 -35.49
N GLU A 159 -29.03 27.22 -36.80
CA GLU A 159 -29.24 28.24 -37.85
C GLU A 159 -30.65 28.86 -37.74
N ALA A 160 -31.68 28.05 -37.56
CA ALA A 160 -33.05 28.55 -37.36
C ALA A 160 -33.21 29.45 -36.13
N ALA A 161 -32.45 29.19 -35.05
CA ALA A 161 -32.48 30.06 -33.87
C ALA A 161 -31.89 31.44 -34.18
N LEU A 162 -30.78 31.49 -34.94
CA LEU A 162 -30.17 32.75 -35.38
C LEU A 162 -31.10 33.53 -36.32
N ASP A 163 -31.77 32.85 -37.25
CA ASP A 163 -32.74 33.47 -38.18
C ASP A 163 -33.93 34.12 -37.45
N LEU A 164 -34.33 33.56 -36.29
CA LEU A 164 -35.36 34.12 -35.42
C LEU A 164 -34.85 35.28 -34.53
N GLY A 165 -33.62 35.74 -34.73
CA GLY A 165 -33.03 36.87 -34.02
C GLY A 165 -32.33 36.50 -32.70
N ALA A 166 -32.09 35.22 -32.42
CA ALA A 166 -31.29 34.84 -31.25
C ALA A 166 -29.82 35.26 -31.42
N SER A 167 -29.20 35.77 -30.36
CA SER A 167 -27.75 35.94 -30.33
C SER A 167 -27.04 34.57 -30.34
N PRO A 168 -25.81 34.45 -30.87
CA PRO A 168 -25.07 33.19 -30.88
C PRO A 168 -24.94 32.54 -29.50
N ALA A 169 -24.72 33.34 -28.46
CA ALA A 169 -24.67 32.86 -27.09
C ALA A 169 -26.03 32.28 -26.65
N TYR A 170 -27.13 32.99 -26.92
CA TYR A 170 -28.47 32.49 -26.58
C TYR A 170 -28.81 31.20 -27.35
N ALA A 171 -28.52 31.16 -28.65
CA ALA A 171 -28.72 29.98 -29.49
C ALA A 171 -27.89 28.78 -28.99
N PHE A 172 -26.64 29.00 -28.57
CA PHE A 172 -25.81 27.97 -27.97
C PHE A 172 -26.42 27.41 -26.68
N PHE A 173 -26.71 28.26 -25.69
CA PHE A 173 -27.23 27.82 -24.41
C PHE A 173 -28.64 27.23 -24.49
N LYS A 174 -29.45 27.64 -25.47
CA LYS A 174 -30.85 27.22 -25.60
C LYS A 174 -31.05 26.02 -26.52
N VAL A 175 -30.17 25.81 -27.50
CA VAL A 175 -30.32 24.76 -28.52
C VAL A 175 -29.18 23.76 -28.44
N VAL A 176 -27.94 24.20 -28.63
CA VAL A 176 -26.78 23.31 -28.73
C VAL A 176 -26.48 22.62 -27.41
N LEU A 177 -26.40 23.37 -26.31
CA LEU A 177 -26.05 22.83 -25.01
C LEU A 177 -27.05 21.75 -24.55
N PRO A 178 -28.38 21.97 -24.57
CA PRO A 178 -29.36 20.92 -24.26
C PRO A 178 -29.26 19.66 -25.12
N ASP A 179 -28.94 19.80 -26.41
CA ASP A 179 -28.81 18.67 -27.33
C ASP A 179 -27.58 17.80 -27.00
N ILE A 180 -26.50 18.40 -26.51
CA ILE A 180 -25.28 17.69 -26.12
C ILE A 180 -25.24 17.29 -24.64
N MET A 181 -26.17 17.79 -23.81
CA MET A 181 -26.25 17.45 -22.37
C MET A 181 -26.19 15.95 -22.07
N PRO A 182 -26.86 15.05 -22.83
CA PRO A 182 -26.72 13.61 -22.59
C PRO A 182 -25.28 13.10 -22.76
N GLY A 183 -24.52 13.68 -23.70
CA GLY A 183 -23.11 13.36 -23.92
C GLY A 183 -22.20 13.93 -22.82
N ILE A 184 -22.48 15.16 -22.36
CA ILE A 184 -21.77 15.78 -21.23
C ILE A 184 -21.98 14.94 -19.96
N PHE A 185 -23.22 14.54 -19.68
CA PHE A 185 -23.54 13.74 -18.51
C PHE A 185 -22.93 12.32 -18.58
N SER A 186 -22.94 11.71 -19.77
CA SER A 186 -22.24 10.44 -20.00
C SER A 186 -20.73 10.58 -19.78
N GLY A 187 -20.13 11.69 -20.25
CA GLY A 187 -18.71 11.98 -20.04
C GLY A 187 -18.37 12.16 -18.57
N PHE A 188 -19.18 12.93 -17.84
CA PHE A 188 -19.03 13.10 -16.40
C PHE A 188 -19.08 11.78 -15.64
N LEU A 189 -20.09 10.95 -15.87
CA LEU A 189 -20.22 9.66 -15.19
C LEU A 189 -19.07 8.72 -15.53
N LEU A 190 -18.64 8.68 -16.78
CA LEU A 190 -17.51 7.85 -17.20
C LEU A 190 -16.22 8.31 -16.52
N SER A 191 -15.92 9.61 -16.54
CA SER A 191 -14.75 10.17 -15.86
C SER A 191 -14.78 9.98 -14.34
N PHE A 192 -15.95 10.15 -13.71
CA PHE A 192 -16.11 9.88 -12.27
C PHE A 192 -15.81 8.41 -11.96
N THR A 193 -16.35 7.49 -12.75
CA THR A 193 -16.15 6.05 -12.57
C THR A 193 -14.68 5.67 -12.77
N MET A 194 -14.03 6.18 -13.82
CA MET A 194 -12.62 5.90 -14.08
C MET A 194 -11.70 6.50 -13.01
N SER A 195 -12.04 7.67 -12.47
CA SER A 195 -11.27 8.31 -11.40
C SER A 195 -11.40 7.60 -10.04
N LEU A 196 -12.59 7.06 -9.75
CA LEU A 196 -12.87 6.37 -8.49
C LEU A 196 -12.14 5.03 -8.35
N ASP A 197 -11.95 4.32 -9.47
CA ASP A 197 -11.31 3.00 -9.52
C ASP A 197 -9.81 3.07 -9.88
N ASP A 198 -9.25 4.26 -10.10
CA ASP A 198 -7.84 4.38 -10.43
C ASP A 198 -6.96 4.06 -9.20
N PHE A 199 -6.06 3.12 -9.39
CA PHE A 199 -4.99 2.81 -8.45
C PHE A 199 -3.63 3.29 -8.97
N VAL A 200 -3.34 3.03 -10.25
CA VAL A 200 -1.98 3.10 -10.79
C VAL A 200 -1.50 4.55 -10.89
N ILE A 201 -2.30 5.44 -11.48
CA ILE A 201 -1.90 6.83 -11.65
C ILE A 201 -1.84 7.51 -10.27
N THR A 202 -2.80 7.22 -9.40
CA THR A 202 -2.83 7.67 -8.01
C THR A 202 -1.57 7.24 -7.25
N HIS A 203 -1.19 5.97 -7.32
CA HIS A 203 -0.05 5.42 -6.58
C HIS A 203 1.26 6.15 -6.88
N PHE A 204 1.50 6.51 -8.15
CA PHE A 204 2.70 7.25 -8.55
C PHE A 204 2.61 8.76 -8.34
N THR A 205 1.41 9.32 -8.17
CA THR A 205 1.22 10.78 -8.07
C THR A 205 0.78 11.25 -6.69
N LYS A 206 0.52 10.32 -5.75
CA LYS A 206 0.23 10.63 -4.35
C LYS A 206 1.47 11.04 -3.57
N GLY A 207 1.27 11.80 -2.51
CA GLY A 207 2.28 12.13 -1.51
C GLY A 207 2.00 11.45 -0.18
N PRO A 208 2.86 11.66 0.82
CA PRO A 208 2.70 11.09 2.16
C PRO A 208 1.39 11.51 2.82
N GLY A 209 0.79 10.59 3.57
CA GLY A 209 -0.47 10.80 4.28
C GLY A 209 -1.71 10.98 3.40
N ILE A 210 -1.57 10.94 2.06
CA ILE A 210 -2.70 11.13 1.15
C ILE A 210 -2.98 9.81 0.43
N ASP A 211 -3.86 9.02 1.03
CA ASP A 211 -4.36 7.80 0.42
C ASP A 211 -5.73 7.96 -0.22
N THR A 212 -5.95 7.23 -1.30
CA THR A 212 -7.29 6.87 -1.79
C THR A 212 -7.65 5.48 -1.28
N LEU A 213 -8.91 5.09 -1.42
CA LEU A 213 -9.34 3.75 -1.07
C LEU A 213 -8.57 2.69 -1.85
N SER A 214 -8.29 2.93 -3.12
CA SER A 214 -7.52 2.01 -3.95
C SER A 214 -6.10 1.83 -3.44
N THR A 215 -5.39 2.92 -3.10
CA THR A 215 -4.02 2.82 -2.55
C THR A 215 -3.99 2.25 -1.14
N LYS A 216 -4.96 2.60 -0.29
CA LYS A 216 -5.08 2.06 1.07
C LYS A 216 -5.42 0.58 1.06
N ILE A 217 -6.32 0.13 0.19
CA ILE A 217 -6.63 -1.31 0.06
C ILE A 217 -5.41 -2.09 -0.38
N TYR A 218 -4.67 -1.58 -1.35
CA TYR A 218 -3.46 -2.24 -1.83
C TYR A 218 -2.41 -2.39 -0.72
N SER A 219 -2.13 -1.32 0.03
CA SER A 219 -1.14 -1.37 1.11
C SER A 219 -1.60 -2.29 2.26
N GLU A 220 -2.86 -2.22 2.67
CA GLU A 220 -3.36 -3.06 3.77
C GLU A 220 -3.49 -4.55 3.39
N VAL A 221 -3.70 -4.89 2.12
CA VAL A 221 -3.77 -6.31 1.69
C VAL A 221 -2.40 -7.00 1.79
N ARG A 222 -1.30 -6.23 1.73
CA ARG A 222 0.05 -6.76 1.76
C ARG A 222 0.68 -6.81 3.16
N LYS A 223 0.21 -6.00 4.11
CA LYS A 223 0.69 -5.97 5.51
C LYS A 223 0.23 -7.16 6.37
N GLY A 224 -0.70 -7.98 5.86
CA GLY A 224 -1.26 -9.11 6.59
C GLY A 224 -2.78 -9.09 6.60
N ILE A 225 -3.39 -9.73 7.60
CA ILE A 225 -4.84 -9.97 7.62
C ILE A 225 -5.49 -9.06 8.67
N LYS A 226 -6.01 -7.92 8.22
CA LYS A 226 -6.94 -7.09 9.00
C LYS A 226 -8.39 -7.42 8.59
N PRO A 227 -9.21 -8.04 9.45
CA PRO A 227 -10.58 -8.42 9.11
C PRO A 227 -11.47 -7.26 8.63
N GLU A 228 -11.16 -6.03 9.01
CA GLU A 228 -11.78 -4.79 8.53
C GLU A 228 -11.69 -4.66 7.00
N MET A 229 -10.61 -5.15 6.38
CA MET A 229 -10.40 -5.10 4.93
C MET A 229 -11.39 -6.00 4.17
N TYR A 230 -11.84 -7.08 4.80
CA TYR A 230 -12.90 -7.93 4.25
C TYR A 230 -14.24 -7.21 4.27
N ALA A 231 -14.54 -6.47 5.34
CA ALA A 231 -15.72 -5.63 5.41
C ALA A 231 -15.69 -4.51 4.35
N LEU A 232 -14.55 -3.84 4.18
CA LEU A 232 -14.35 -2.80 3.16
C LEU A 232 -14.57 -3.34 1.74
N SER A 233 -13.89 -4.44 1.41
CA SER A 233 -13.99 -5.11 0.11
C SER A 233 -15.42 -5.55 -0.20
N THR A 234 -16.16 -6.01 0.82
CA THR A 234 -17.59 -6.34 0.72
C THR A 234 -18.43 -5.12 0.39
N ILE A 235 -18.24 -3.99 1.10
CA ILE A 235 -18.97 -2.75 0.85
C ILE A 235 -18.69 -2.23 -0.57
N MET A 236 -17.42 -2.21 -0.98
CA MET A 236 -17.04 -1.74 -2.32
C MET A 236 -17.67 -2.60 -3.41
N PHE A 237 -17.55 -3.92 -3.31
CA PHE A 237 -18.14 -4.83 -4.29
C PHE A 237 -19.66 -4.65 -4.40
N VAL A 238 -20.36 -4.60 -3.26
CA VAL A 238 -21.81 -4.38 -3.24
C VAL A 238 -22.16 -3.02 -3.84
N THR A 239 -21.40 -1.98 -3.53
CA THR A 239 -21.64 -0.62 -4.04
C THR A 239 -21.44 -0.55 -5.56
N VAL A 240 -20.34 -1.10 -6.08
CA VAL A 240 -20.06 -1.15 -7.53
C VAL A 240 -21.12 -1.97 -8.25
N LEU A 241 -21.51 -3.13 -7.69
CA LEU A 241 -22.57 -3.96 -8.26
C LEU A 241 -23.91 -3.21 -8.31
N LEU A 242 -24.28 -2.50 -7.24
CA LEU A 242 -25.49 -1.67 -7.19
C LEU A 242 -25.42 -0.53 -8.21
N LEU A 243 -24.28 0.16 -8.33
CA LEU A 243 -24.09 1.23 -9.33
C LEU A 243 -24.21 0.69 -10.75
N LEU A 244 -23.60 -0.45 -11.06
CA LEU A 244 -23.71 -1.09 -12.37
C LEU A 244 -25.16 -1.47 -12.69
N ILE A 245 -25.89 -2.02 -11.72
CA ILE A 245 -27.31 -2.32 -11.87
C ILE A 245 -28.09 -1.03 -12.15
N LEU A 246 -27.87 0.05 -11.39
CA LEU A 246 -28.55 1.33 -11.57
C LEU A 246 -28.25 1.98 -12.93
N VAL A 247 -26.99 1.97 -13.37
CA VAL A 247 -26.57 2.50 -14.68
C VAL A 247 -27.22 1.72 -15.82
N ASN A 248 -27.24 0.39 -15.72
CA ASN A 248 -27.83 -0.48 -16.74
C ASN A 248 -29.36 -0.46 -16.72
N MET A 249 -29.97 -0.19 -15.56
CA MET A 249 -31.40 0.08 -15.43
C MET A 249 -31.80 1.47 -15.93
N SER A 250 -30.85 2.40 -16.11
CA SER A 250 -31.16 3.69 -16.74
C SER A 250 -31.57 3.42 -18.19
N PRO A 251 -32.79 3.82 -18.61
CA PRO A 251 -33.35 3.34 -19.85
C PRO A 251 -32.55 3.90 -21.03
N ALA A 252 -31.92 3.02 -21.79
CA ALA A 252 -31.46 3.31 -23.15
C ALA A 252 -32.57 4.09 -23.87
N GLU A 253 -32.27 5.30 -24.34
CA GLU A 253 -33.22 6.16 -25.04
C GLU A 253 -33.80 5.42 -26.25
N LYS A 254 -34.94 4.75 -26.05
CA LYS A 254 -35.77 4.29 -27.16
C LYS A 254 -36.22 5.54 -27.90
N LYS A 255 -35.72 5.72 -29.12
CA LYS A 255 -36.12 6.77 -30.09
C LYS A 255 -37.62 7.02 -29.98
N LYS A 256 -38.03 8.11 -29.33
CA LYS A 256 -39.43 8.51 -29.26
C LYS A 256 -39.78 9.27 -30.53
N VAL A 257 -40.55 8.61 -31.39
CA VAL A 257 -41.41 9.26 -32.38
C VAL A 257 -42.25 10.31 -31.64
N VAL A 258 -42.25 11.54 -32.15
CA VAL A 258 -42.92 12.70 -31.57
C VAL A 258 -44.42 12.41 -31.42
N LYS A 259 -44.88 12.24 -30.18
CA LYS A 259 -46.29 12.43 -29.80
C LYS A 259 -46.34 13.46 -28.69
N ILE A 260 -46.97 14.59 -28.96
CA ILE A 260 -47.37 15.59 -27.97
C ILE A 260 -48.24 14.86 -26.93
N LYS A 261 -47.74 14.68 -25.71
CA LYS A 261 -48.54 14.15 -24.59
C LYS A 261 -48.35 15.01 -23.33
N ARG A 262 -49.48 15.32 -22.72
CA ARG A 262 -49.65 16.02 -21.42
C ARG A 262 -48.70 15.47 -20.36
N PHE A 263 -48.04 16.38 -19.65
CA PHE A 263 -47.08 16.13 -18.57
C PHE A 263 -47.70 15.35 -17.40
N GLY A 264 -47.17 14.14 -17.12
CA GLY A 264 -47.54 13.31 -15.96
C GLY A 264 -46.57 13.44 -14.77
N LYS A 265 -47.10 13.34 -13.55
CA LYS A 265 -46.38 13.52 -12.26
C LYS A 265 -45.09 12.68 -12.10
N ALA A 266 -45.01 11.48 -12.68
CA ALA A 266 -43.83 10.60 -12.58
C ALA A 266 -42.58 11.18 -13.28
N GLN A 267 -42.75 11.93 -14.37
CA GLN A 267 -41.63 12.58 -15.07
C GLN A 267 -41.18 13.86 -14.35
N LYS A 268 -42.05 14.50 -13.57
CA LYS A 268 -41.68 15.59 -12.64
C LYS A 268 -40.79 15.08 -11.51
N PHE A 269 -41.00 13.85 -11.01
CA PHE A 269 -40.21 13.28 -9.92
C PHE A 269 -38.76 12.96 -10.36
N GLY A 270 -38.58 12.28 -11.49
CA GLY A 270 -37.24 12.02 -12.05
C GLY A 270 -36.49 13.31 -12.42
N ARG A 271 -37.19 14.31 -12.95
CA ARG A 271 -36.61 15.63 -13.27
C ARG A 271 -36.28 16.44 -12.02
N PHE A 272 -37.08 16.33 -10.94
CA PHE A 272 -36.80 16.95 -9.64
C PHE A 272 -35.57 16.32 -8.96
N PHE A 273 -35.47 14.99 -8.99
CA PHE A 273 -34.33 14.24 -8.45
C PHE A 273 -33.02 14.62 -9.18
N PHE A 274 -33.04 14.69 -10.52
CA PHE A 274 -31.87 15.04 -11.32
C PHE A 274 -31.51 16.54 -11.33
N GLN A 275 -32.49 17.44 -11.29
CA GLN A 275 -32.22 18.90 -11.39
C GLN A 275 -32.00 19.57 -10.05
N ARG A 276 -32.40 18.97 -8.93
CA ARG A 276 -32.22 19.57 -7.59
C ARG A 276 -31.43 18.68 -6.64
N LEU A 277 -31.62 17.37 -6.65
CA LEU A 277 -31.01 16.50 -5.65
C LEU A 277 -29.55 16.17 -5.98
N VAL A 278 -29.21 15.92 -7.26
CA VAL A 278 -27.81 15.69 -7.69
C VAL A 278 -26.94 16.95 -7.52
N PRO A 279 -27.36 18.17 -7.94
CA PRO A 279 -26.55 19.37 -7.71
C PRO A 279 -26.42 19.73 -6.22
N VAL A 280 -27.46 19.48 -5.42
CA VAL A 280 -27.40 19.70 -3.96
C VAL A 280 -26.51 18.65 -3.29
N ALA A 281 -26.58 17.37 -3.68
CA ALA A 281 -25.67 16.34 -3.18
C ALA A 281 -24.21 16.60 -3.58
N MET A 282 -23.96 17.08 -4.81
CA MET A 282 -22.64 17.52 -5.25
C MET A 282 -22.16 18.76 -4.50
N ALA A 283 -23.02 19.77 -4.28
CA ALA A 283 -22.68 20.95 -3.49
C ALA A 283 -22.39 20.58 -2.03
N VAL A 284 -23.18 19.67 -1.45
CA VAL A 284 -22.96 19.14 -0.10
C VAL A 284 -21.66 18.33 -0.03
N LEU A 285 -21.33 17.51 -1.03
CA LEU A 285 -20.05 16.79 -1.09
C LEU A 285 -18.85 17.75 -1.27
N ILE A 286 -19.00 18.83 -2.04
CA ILE A 286 -17.98 19.87 -2.19
C ILE A 286 -17.80 20.66 -0.88
N ILE A 287 -18.90 21.00 -0.20
CA ILE A 287 -18.87 21.70 1.09
C ILE A 287 -18.30 20.79 2.18
N ILE A 288 -18.71 19.51 2.24
CA ILE A 288 -18.17 18.52 3.17
C ILE A 288 -16.70 18.26 2.87
N GLY A 289 -16.31 18.12 1.60
CA GLY A 289 -14.91 17.97 1.22
C GLY A 289 -14.05 19.17 1.59
N GLY A 290 -14.59 20.39 1.42
CA GLY A 290 -13.97 21.62 1.90
C GLY A 290 -13.91 21.73 3.42
N PHE A 291 -14.89 21.19 4.15
CA PHE A 291 -14.91 21.17 5.60
C PHE A 291 -14.01 20.09 6.20
N ILE A 292 -13.87 18.92 5.56
CA ILE A 292 -12.99 17.84 6.02
C ILE A 292 -11.53 18.21 5.78
N TYR A 293 -11.18 18.73 4.58
CA TYR A 293 -9.83 19.24 4.34
C TYR A 293 -9.54 20.49 5.17
N GLY A 294 -10.51 21.40 5.35
CA GLY A 294 -10.37 22.55 6.24
C GLY A 294 -10.33 22.20 7.74
N LYS A 295 -10.59 20.94 8.11
CA LYS A 295 -10.46 20.43 9.48
C LYS A 295 -9.21 19.57 9.69
N ASN A 296 -8.59 19.08 8.61
CA ASN A 296 -7.21 18.58 8.66
C ASN A 296 -6.20 19.73 8.64
N ASP A 297 -6.61 20.94 8.25
CA ASP A 297 -5.98 22.20 8.68
C ASP A 297 -6.48 22.60 10.10
N VAL A 298 -6.60 21.65 11.05
CA VAL A 298 -6.29 22.04 12.42
C VAL A 298 -4.82 22.37 12.33
N ILE A 299 -4.54 23.67 12.30
CA ILE A 299 -3.19 24.21 12.35
C ILE A 299 -2.48 23.45 13.46
N SER A 300 -1.59 22.54 13.08
CA SER A 300 -0.65 21.97 14.02
C SER A 300 -0.08 23.13 14.83
N SER A 301 -0.17 23.01 16.15
CA SER A 301 0.30 24.10 17.00
C SER A 301 1.82 24.29 16.89
N GLN A 302 2.56 23.26 16.43
CA GLN A 302 4.02 23.25 16.36
C GLN A 302 4.61 22.77 15.00
N GLY A 303 3.82 22.23 14.08
CA GLY A 303 4.25 21.71 12.76
C GLY A 303 3.99 20.20 12.56
N GLN A 304 4.61 19.59 11.56
CA GLN A 304 4.42 18.16 11.27
C GLN A 304 5.76 17.43 11.20
N VAL A 305 5.73 16.10 11.33
CA VAL A 305 6.83 15.19 11.02
C VAL A 305 6.34 14.11 10.04
N ILE A 306 7.04 13.95 8.92
CA ILE A 306 6.71 12.94 7.91
C ILE A 306 7.55 11.68 8.15
N VAL A 307 6.88 10.61 8.58
CA VAL A 307 7.49 9.33 8.96
C VAL A 307 7.29 8.32 7.84
N TYR A 308 8.35 7.56 7.50
CA TYR A 308 8.27 6.42 6.58
C TYR A 308 8.82 5.16 7.24
N ASN A 309 7.96 4.19 7.56
CA ASN A 309 8.32 3.01 8.33
C ASN A 309 7.80 1.70 7.70
N TRP A 310 8.15 0.56 8.26
CA TRP A 310 7.52 -0.73 7.96
C TRP A 310 6.04 -0.75 8.37
N GLY A 311 5.27 -1.63 7.72
CA GLY A 311 3.86 -1.84 8.08
C GLY A 311 3.68 -2.59 9.39
N ASP A 312 2.69 -2.17 10.20
CA ASP A 312 2.39 -2.74 11.52
C ASP A 312 3.62 -2.75 12.48
N TYR A 313 4.49 -1.73 12.39
CA TYR A 313 5.79 -1.65 13.09
C TYR A 313 5.87 -0.53 14.15
N ILE A 314 4.72 0.01 14.54
CA ILE A 314 4.52 0.92 15.66
C ILE A 314 3.12 0.68 16.19
N ASP A 315 2.92 0.78 17.51
CA ASP A 315 1.57 0.83 18.06
C ASP A 315 0.91 2.17 17.64
N PRO A 316 -0.26 2.16 16.97
CA PRO A 316 -0.94 3.38 16.56
C PRO A 316 -1.21 4.36 17.71
N ASP A 317 -1.43 3.86 18.94
CA ASP A 317 -1.67 4.72 20.10
C ASP A 317 -0.42 5.52 20.50
N VAL A 318 0.80 5.04 20.15
CA VAL A 318 2.06 5.81 20.32
C VAL A 318 2.03 7.09 19.49
N ILE A 319 1.46 7.03 18.28
CA ILE A 319 1.37 8.17 17.38
C ILE A 319 0.43 9.21 17.98
N ASP A 320 -0.77 8.80 18.39
CA ASP A 320 -1.74 9.69 19.03
C ASP A 320 -1.13 10.33 20.30
N MET A 321 -0.40 9.56 21.12
CA MET A 321 0.30 10.09 22.31
C MET A 321 1.38 11.11 21.96
N PHE A 322 2.17 10.87 20.90
CA PHE A 322 3.18 11.83 20.46
C PHE A 322 2.54 13.14 20.02
N GLU A 323 1.47 13.07 19.21
CA GLU A 323 0.74 14.25 18.75
C GLU A 323 0.13 15.03 19.93
N GLU A 324 -0.43 14.33 20.92
CA GLU A 324 -1.01 14.96 22.12
C GLU A 324 0.04 15.62 23.03
N GLU A 325 1.21 14.99 23.21
CA GLU A 325 2.27 15.48 24.10
C GLU A 325 3.06 16.65 23.49
N THR A 326 3.33 16.60 22.18
CA THR A 326 4.20 17.57 21.49
C THR A 326 3.41 18.63 20.74
N GLY A 327 2.18 18.33 20.31
CA GLY A 327 1.40 19.16 19.40
C GLY A 327 1.95 19.18 17.96
N ILE A 328 2.83 18.23 17.60
CA ILE A 328 3.37 17.98 16.26
C ILE A 328 2.53 16.88 15.61
N ASP A 329 1.97 17.14 14.43
CA ASP A 329 1.19 16.15 13.68
C ASP A 329 2.12 15.14 12.99
N VAL A 330 1.75 13.86 13.00
CA VAL A 330 2.53 12.78 12.38
C VAL A 330 1.90 12.35 11.07
N VAL A 331 2.61 12.60 9.97
CA VAL A 331 2.24 12.09 8.65
C VAL A 331 2.95 10.75 8.44
N TYR A 332 2.25 9.66 8.77
CA TYR A 332 2.82 8.32 8.73
C TYR A 332 2.56 7.62 7.38
N GLU A 333 3.62 7.21 6.68
CA GLU A 333 3.56 6.37 5.50
C GLU A 333 4.31 5.05 5.76
N GLU A 334 3.87 3.98 5.09
CA GLU A 334 4.44 2.65 5.28
C GLU A 334 5.01 2.04 4.00
N PHE A 335 6.03 1.20 4.14
CA PHE A 335 6.62 0.38 3.09
C PHE A 335 6.75 -1.10 3.50
N GLU A 336 6.95 -1.96 2.51
CA GLU A 336 7.00 -3.42 2.69
C GLU A 336 8.41 -3.99 2.56
N THR A 337 9.26 -3.36 1.76
CA THR A 337 10.66 -3.77 1.59
C THR A 337 11.54 -2.55 1.43
N ASN A 338 12.81 -2.68 1.82
CA ASN A 338 13.81 -1.64 1.64
C ASN A 338 13.95 -1.22 0.17
N GLU A 339 13.76 -2.14 -0.78
CA GLU A 339 13.85 -1.90 -2.23
C GLU A 339 12.69 -1.05 -2.77
N ILE A 340 11.54 -1.04 -2.10
CA ILE A 340 10.44 -0.10 -2.40
C ILE A 340 10.72 1.27 -1.79
N MET A 341 11.32 1.29 -0.60
CA MET A 341 11.66 2.52 0.12
C MET A 341 12.78 3.31 -0.57
N TYR A 342 13.89 2.65 -0.90
CA TYR A 342 15.12 3.30 -1.37
C TYR A 342 14.93 4.19 -2.60
N PRO A 343 14.27 3.76 -3.70
CA PRO A 343 14.07 4.63 -4.87
C PRO A 343 13.26 5.89 -4.56
N LYS A 344 12.31 5.83 -3.61
CA LYS A 344 11.56 7.03 -3.19
C LYS A 344 12.48 8.02 -2.50
N ILE A 345 13.33 7.57 -1.58
CA ILE A 345 14.31 8.44 -0.90
C ILE A 345 15.34 8.97 -1.90
N GLN A 346 15.93 8.10 -2.71
CA GLN A 346 16.95 8.46 -3.71
C GLN A 346 16.43 9.49 -4.72
N SER A 347 15.15 9.41 -5.12
CA SER A 347 14.56 10.36 -6.05
C SER A 347 14.42 11.78 -5.47
N GLY A 348 14.36 11.92 -4.14
CA GLY A 348 14.06 13.17 -3.45
C GLY A 348 12.68 13.76 -3.79
N ALA A 349 11.77 12.98 -4.40
CA ALA A 349 10.44 13.44 -4.80
C ALA A 349 9.53 13.78 -3.62
N ILE A 350 9.79 13.11 -2.49
CA ILE A 350 9.12 13.29 -1.22
C ILE A 350 10.21 13.56 -0.17
N ALA A 351 10.02 14.60 0.63
CA ALA A 351 10.84 14.90 1.79
C ALA A 351 10.26 14.18 3.01
N TYR A 352 10.78 12.99 3.29
CA TYR A 352 10.49 12.33 4.57
C TYR A 352 11.44 12.89 5.62
N ASP A 353 10.92 13.13 6.82
CA ASP A 353 11.69 13.69 7.92
C ASP A 353 12.42 12.58 8.71
N VAL A 354 11.80 11.40 8.83
CA VAL A 354 12.37 10.25 9.51
C VAL A 354 11.98 8.95 8.82
N VAL A 355 12.93 8.02 8.68
CA VAL A 355 12.75 6.74 7.98
C VAL A 355 13.34 5.61 8.85
N CYS A 356 12.75 4.41 8.83
CA CYS A 356 13.27 3.23 9.54
C CYS A 356 13.80 2.13 8.60
N PRO A 357 14.94 2.32 7.91
CA PRO A 357 15.58 1.26 7.13
C PRO A 357 16.23 0.17 7.98
N SER A 358 16.52 -0.97 7.34
CA SER A 358 17.40 -2.02 7.89
C SER A 358 18.89 -1.71 7.70
N ASP A 359 19.73 -2.38 8.49
CA ASP A 359 21.20 -2.33 8.49
C ASP A 359 21.87 -2.07 7.12
N TYR A 360 21.79 -3.00 6.17
CA TYR A 360 22.43 -2.87 4.86
C TYR A 360 21.93 -1.66 4.06
N MET A 361 20.66 -1.29 4.25
CA MET A 361 20.07 -0.16 3.54
C MET A 361 20.56 1.17 4.13
N ILE A 362 20.77 1.24 5.44
CA ILE A 362 21.43 2.39 6.08
C ILE A 362 22.83 2.58 5.48
N GLN A 363 23.62 1.50 5.41
CA GLN A 363 24.96 1.55 4.83
C GLN A 363 24.91 2.09 3.38
N ARG A 364 24.02 1.55 2.55
CA ARG A 364 23.83 2.01 1.16
C ARG A 364 23.43 3.49 1.09
N MET A 365 22.55 3.96 1.98
CA MET A 365 22.11 5.35 2.03
C MET A 365 23.24 6.30 2.48
N ILE A 366 24.09 5.87 3.40
CA ILE A 366 25.31 6.61 3.79
C ILE A 366 26.28 6.70 2.61
N GLU A 367 26.57 5.59 1.93
CA GLU A 367 27.47 5.54 0.77
C GLU A 367 27.00 6.45 -0.39
N ASN A 368 25.68 6.59 -0.54
CA ASN A 368 25.07 7.45 -1.56
C ASN A 368 24.78 8.89 -1.07
N ASN A 369 25.26 9.27 0.12
CA ASN A 369 25.11 10.61 0.70
C ASN A 369 23.64 11.08 0.81
N LEU A 370 22.77 10.15 1.20
CA LEU A 370 21.31 10.37 1.30
C LEU A 370 20.84 10.71 2.73
N LEU A 371 21.69 10.55 3.74
CA LEU A 371 21.35 10.78 5.15
C LEU A 371 21.99 12.07 5.70
N GLU A 372 21.33 12.65 6.68
CA GLU A 372 21.81 13.78 7.49
C GLU A 372 22.28 13.27 8.86
N GLU A 373 23.34 13.86 9.43
CA GLU A 373 23.82 13.48 10.77
C GLU A 373 22.78 13.84 11.84
N ILE A 374 22.51 12.92 12.76
CA ILE A 374 21.57 13.11 13.87
C ILE A 374 22.25 13.90 14.99
N ASN A 375 21.58 14.93 15.51
CA ASN A 375 22.03 15.62 16.72
C ASN A 375 21.55 14.87 17.98
N TYR A 376 22.41 14.02 18.55
CA TYR A 376 22.05 13.25 19.75
C TYR A 376 21.80 14.11 21.01
N ASP A 377 22.24 15.36 21.04
CA ASP A 377 21.88 16.27 22.15
C ASP A 377 20.37 16.53 22.21
N ASN A 378 19.67 16.41 21.08
CA ASN A 378 18.21 16.50 20.99
C ASN A 378 17.50 15.17 21.33
N ILE A 379 18.26 14.11 21.62
CA ILE A 379 17.75 12.76 21.92
C ILE A 379 18.24 12.28 23.31
N PRO A 380 17.91 12.98 24.41
CA PRO A 380 18.37 12.61 25.75
C PRO A 380 17.91 11.22 26.23
N ASN A 381 16.84 10.66 25.66
CA ASN A 381 16.37 9.31 25.97
C ASN A 381 17.22 8.21 25.32
N LEU A 382 18.15 8.53 24.41
CA LEU A 382 19.08 7.57 23.81
C LEU A 382 19.87 6.78 24.87
N LYS A 383 20.07 7.35 26.07
CA LYS A 383 20.70 6.69 27.22
C LYS A 383 20.02 5.38 27.66
N TYR A 384 18.77 5.13 27.25
CA TYR A 384 18.04 3.90 27.55
C TYR A 384 18.23 2.82 26.49
N ILE A 385 18.80 3.15 25.34
CA ILE A 385 19.22 2.18 24.33
C ILE A 385 20.53 1.56 24.81
N ASP A 386 20.55 0.23 24.94
CA ASP A 386 21.73 -0.48 25.43
C ASP A 386 22.93 -0.26 24.49
N GLN A 387 24.10 0.03 25.08
CA GLN A 387 25.33 0.32 24.34
C GLN A 387 25.71 -0.81 23.36
N LYS A 388 25.38 -2.06 23.66
CA LYS A 388 25.65 -3.20 22.77
C LYS A 388 24.97 -3.05 21.40
N TYR A 389 23.78 -2.47 21.33
CA TYR A 389 23.08 -2.25 20.06
C TYR A 389 23.67 -1.07 19.29
N MET A 390 24.14 -0.03 20.01
CA MET A 390 24.95 1.02 19.40
C MET A 390 26.26 0.47 18.85
N ASP A 391 26.90 -0.47 19.53
CA ASP A 391 28.14 -1.09 19.03
C ASP A 391 27.90 -2.01 17.83
N LEU A 392 26.77 -2.71 17.80
CA LEU A 392 26.33 -3.47 16.62
C LEU A 392 26.03 -2.53 15.43
N ALA A 393 25.45 -1.36 15.69
CA ALA A 393 25.12 -0.39 14.64
C ALA A 393 26.35 0.10 13.85
N LYS A 394 27.54 0.07 14.46
CA LYS A 394 28.81 0.39 13.80
C LYS A 394 29.14 -0.51 12.60
N GLY A 395 28.48 -1.66 12.48
CA GLY A 395 28.61 -2.52 11.31
C GLY A 395 28.14 -1.85 10.01
N PHE A 396 27.13 -0.98 10.09
CA PHE A 396 26.54 -0.27 8.94
C PHE A 396 26.61 1.26 9.07
N ASP A 397 26.81 1.80 10.27
CA ASP A 397 27.03 3.23 10.57
C ASP A 397 28.32 3.37 11.41
N PRO A 398 29.53 3.31 10.79
CA PRO A 398 30.79 3.14 11.52
C PRO A 398 31.09 4.17 12.61
N ASP A 399 30.61 5.40 12.44
CA ASP A 399 30.79 6.49 13.39
C ASP A 399 29.57 6.66 14.32
N ASN A 400 28.52 5.84 14.17
CA ASN A 400 27.20 6.01 14.79
C ASN A 400 26.67 7.43 14.66
N LYS A 401 26.67 8.02 13.46
CA LYS A 401 26.26 9.42 13.25
C LYS A 401 24.86 9.57 12.67
N TYR A 402 24.34 8.52 12.06
CA TYR A 402 23.18 8.60 11.17
C TYR A 402 21.99 7.78 11.66
N SER A 403 22.17 6.92 12.67
CA SER A 403 21.17 5.91 13.03
C SER A 403 20.93 5.78 14.54
N VAL A 404 19.65 5.60 14.92
CA VAL A 404 19.23 5.22 16.28
C VAL A 404 18.51 3.87 16.25
N PRO A 405 19.05 2.82 16.90
CA PRO A 405 18.40 1.52 16.99
C PRO A 405 16.96 1.57 17.48
N TYR A 406 16.04 0.96 16.74
CA TYR A 406 14.62 0.92 17.07
C TYR A 406 14.15 -0.47 17.48
N LEU A 407 14.30 -1.44 16.58
CA LEU A 407 13.90 -2.82 16.77
C LEU A 407 14.98 -3.74 16.22
N TRP A 408 15.09 -4.91 16.79
CA TRP A 408 16.06 -5.91 16.37
C TRP A 408 15.47 -7.31 16.51
N GLY A 409 16.16 -8.28 15.92
CA GLY A 409 15.78 -9.66 16.09
C GLY A 409 16.69 -10.62 15.37
N THR A 410 16.23 -11.86 15.29
CA THR A 410 16.95 -12.92 14.59
C THR A 410 16.04 -13.60 13.59
N VAL A 411 16.65 -14.25 12.60
CA VAL A 411 15.97 -15.27 11.81
C VAL A 411 16.29 -16.63 12.43
N GLY A 412 15.35 -17.55 12.45
CA GLY A 412 15.56 -18.86 13.07
C GLY A 412 14.56 -19.90 12.59
N ILE A 413 14.53 -21.02 13.29
CA ILE A 413 13.67 -22.15 12.97
C ILE A 413 12.52 -22.18 13.97
N LEU A 414 11.31 -21.91 13.49
CA LEU A 414 10.07 -22.22 14.20
C LEU A 414 9.71 -23.67 13.92
N TYR A 415 9.47 -24.46 14.96
CA TYR A 415 9.16 -25.87 14.82
C TYR A 415 7.97 -26.29 15.69
N ASN A 416 7.25 -27.31 15.23
CA ASN A 416 6.13 -27.89 15.97
C ASN A 416 6.61 -29.07 16.82
N LYS A 417 6.61 -28.91 18.15
CA LYS A 417 7.03 -29.92 19.13
C LYS A 417 6.28 -31.25 19.05
N LYS A 418 5.15 -31.30 18.34
CA LYS A 418 4.37 -32.55 18.12
C LYS A 418 4.73 -33.27 16.84
N MET A 419 5.50 -32.65 15.96
CA MET A 419 5.86 -33.17 14.64
C MET A 419 7.37 -33.45 14.52
N VAL A 420 8.16 -32.98 15.48
CA VAL A 420 9.61 -33.24 15.59
C VAL A 420 9.89 -34.05 16.86
N ASP A 421 10.81 -35.01 16.77
CA ASP A 421 11.18 -35.87 17.90
C ASP A 421 12.62 -35.62 18.39
N GLU A 422 13.45 -35.04 17.53
CA GLU A 422 14.85 -34.72 17.79
C GLU A 422 15.04 -33.25 18.20
N PRO A 423 16.16 -32.93 18.89
CA PRO A 423 16.50 -31.54 19.18
C PRO A 423 16.72 -30.74 17.89
N ILE A 424 16.01 -29.63 17.76
CA ILE A 424 16.21 -28.68 16.66
C ILE A 424 17.23 -27.65 17.14
N ASP A 425 18.47 -27.73 16.64
CA ASP A 425 19.57 -26.83 17.03
C ASP A 425 20.46 -26.36 15.86
N SER A 426 20.17 -26.81 14.64
CA SER A 426 21.00 -26.65 13.45
C SER A 426 20.15 -26.40 12.21
N TRP A 427 20.67 -25.59 11.29
CA TRP A 427 20.06 -25.41 9.96
C TRP A 427 19.93 -26.72 9.18
N GLY A 428 20.78 -27.72 9.47
CA GLY A 428 20.82 -28.99 8.75
C GLY A 428 19.50 -29.77 8.78
N VAL A 429 18.64 -29.54 9.79
CA VAL A 429 17.30 -30.17 9.85
C VAL A 429 16.45 -29.83 8.62
N LEU A 430 16.68 -28.66 8.00
CA LEU A 430 15.92 -28.23 6.82
C LEU A 430 16.31 -29.03 5.54
N TRP A 431 17.27 -29.94 5.64
CA TRP A 431 17.66 -30.89 4.60
C TRP A 431 17.36 -32.34 4.97
N ASP A 432 16.69 -32.59 6.10
CA ASP A 432 16.33 -33.95 6.51
C ASP A 432 15.11 -34.44 5.73
N GLU A 433 15.24 -35.58 5.05
CA GLU A 433 14.16 -36.22 4.29
C GLU A 433 12.96 -36.59 5.18
N LYS A 434 13.14 -36.74 6.50
CA LYS A 434 12.04 -36.95 7.47
C LYS A 434 10.98 -35.86 7.39
N TYR A 435 11.37 -34.62 7.08
CA TYR A 435 10.48 -33.47 7.02
C TYR A 435 10.07 -33.06 5.61
N LYS A 436 10.23 -33.96 4.64
CA LYS A 436 9.78 -33.73 3.27
C LYS A 436 8.32 -33.28 3.22
N ASP A 437 8.05 -32.27 2.41
CA ASP A 437 6.75 -31.60 2.25
C ASP A 437 6.21 -30.96 3.55
N SER A 438 7.05 -30.80 4.58
CA SER A 438 6.70 -30.21 5.89
C SER A 438 7.68 -29.10 6.32
N ILE A 439 8.45 -28.56 5.38
CA ILE A 439 9.39 -27.44 5.59
C ILE A 439 8.89 -26.20 4.84
N LEU A 440 8.85 -25.06 5.53
CA LEU A 440 8.57 -23.74 4.96
C LEU A 440 9.86 -22.91 4.95
N MET A 441 10.29 -22.49 3.77
CA MET A 441 11.48 -21.64 3.59
C MET A 441 11.08 -20.20 3.26
N GLN A 442 11.93 -19.24 3.61
CA GLN A 442 11.73 -17.83 3.24
C GLN A 442 11.89 -17.62 1.72
N ASP A 443 10.92 -16.95 1.08
CA ASP A 443 11.00 -16.53 -0.33
C ASP A 443 11.71 -15.18 -0.48
N SER A 444 12.86 -15.06 0.18
CA SER A 444 13.74 -13.88 0.17
C SER A 444 15.16 -14.33 -0.20
N VAL A 445 15.80 -13.60 -1.11
CA VAL A 445 17.10 -13.98 -1.69
C VAL A 445 18.17 -14.07 -0.61
N ARG A 446 18.32 -13.02 0.21
CA ARG A 446 19.35 -12.96 1.24
C ARG A 446 19.07 -13.93 2.37
N ASP A 447 17.81 -14.12 2.77
CA ASP A 447 17.44 -15.06 3.82
C ASP A 447 17.69 -16.52 3.42
N ALA A 448 17.26 -16.91 2.21
CA ALA A 448 17.45 -18.28 1.73
C ALA A 448 18.94 -18.62 1.56
N PHE A 449 19.72 -17.72 0.94
CA PHE A 449 21.18 -17.91 0.85
C PHE A 449 21.85 -17.83 2.21
N GLY A 450 21.40 -16.96 3.11
CA GLY A 450 21.94 -16.84 4.46
C GLY A 450 21.85 -18.16 5.22
N VAL A 451 20.69 -18.84 5.18
CA VAL A 451 20.51 -20.16 5.79
C VAL A 451 21.50 -21.18 5.22
N ALA A 452 21.64 -21.25 3.90
CA ALA A 452 22.55 -22.19 3.24
C ALA A 452 24.02 -21.88 3.50
N LEU A 453 24.42 -20.60 3.43
CA LEU A 453 25.79 -20.15 3.69
C LEU A 453 26.19 -20.43 5.14
N LYS A 454 25.32 -20.12 6.12
CA LYS A 454 25.60 -20.41 7.53
C LYS A 454 25.66 -21.90 7.79
N TYR A 455 24.81 -22.70 7.16
CA TYR A 455 24.90 -24.17 7.27
C TYR A 455 26.22 -24.72 6.72
N LEU A 456 26.74 -24.13 5.64
CA LEU A 456 28.05 -24.46 5.07
C LEU A 456 29.24 -23.90 5.88
N GLY A 457 28.99 -23.07 6.89
CA GLY A 457 30.02 -22.42 7.70
C GLY A 457 30.62 -21.14 7.07
N TYR A 458 29.97 -20.59 6.04
CA TYR A 458 30.37 -19.33 5.40
C TYR A 458 29.67 -18.12 6.03
N SER A 459 30.16 -16.93 5.72
CA SER A 459 29.49 -15.68 6.11
C SER A 459 28.20 -15.49 5.32
N LEU A 460 27.17 -14.95 5.97
CA LEU A 460 25.94 -14.51 5.29
C LEU A 460 26.12 -13.30 4.36
N ASN A 461 27.30 -12.69 4.38
CA ASN A 461 27.73 -11.60 3.50
C ASN A 461 28.78 -12.04 2.47
N SER A 462 28.91 -13.33 2.19
CA SER A 462 29.87 -13.82 1.21
C SER A 462 29.65 -13.20 -0.17
N THR A 463 30.74 -12.74 -0.78
CA THR A 463 30.81 -12.33 -2.18
C THR A 463 31.70 -13.26 -3.01
N ASP A 464 32.11 -14.40 -2.42
CA ASP A 464 32.93 -15.40 -3.10
C ASP A 464 32.04 -16.29 -3.98
N LEU A 465 32.33 -16.35 -5.28
CA LEU A 465 31.49 -17.08 -6.22
C LEU A 465 31.43 -18.58 -5.91
N ASP A 466 32.51 -19.19 -5.41
CA ASP A 466 32.53 -20.62 -5.11
C ASP A 466 31.65 -20.93 -3.90
N GLU A 467 31.68 -20.09 -2.86
CA GLU A 467 30.79 -20.19 -1.70
C GLU A 467 29.32 -20.02 -2.11
N LEU A 468 29.02 -19.05 -2.98
CA LEU A 468 27.67 -18.82 -3.49
C LEU A 468 27.16 -19.96 -4.38
N GLN A 469 28.03 -20.54 -5.21
CA GLN A 469 27.67 -21.72 -6.01
C GLN A 469 27.40 -22.94 -5.13
N ALA A 470 28.17 -23.13 -4.05
CA ALA A 470 27.93 -24.18 -3.07
C ALA A 470 26.57 -24.00 -2.38
N ALA A 471 26.27 -22.79 -1.89
CA ALA A 471 24.98 -22.46 -1.28
C ALA A 471 23.81 -22.66 -2.26
N LYS A 472 23.97 -22.23 -3.51
CA LYS A 472 22.97 -22.45 -4.57
C LYS A 472 22.69 -23.93 -4.79
N ASN A 473 23.73 -24.75 -4.94
CA ASN A 473 23.58 -26.18 -5.17
C ASN A 473 22.89 -26.87 -3.99
N LEU A 474 23.22 -26.45 -2.77
CA LEU A 474 22.58 -26.95 -1.55
C LEU A 474 21.10 -26.57 -1.48
N LEU A 475 20.72 -25.36 -1.88
CA LEU A 475 19.32 -24.94 -1.99
C LEU A 475 18.57 -25.70 -3.09
N ILE A 476 19.22 -26.03 -4.22
CA ILE A 476 18.65 -26.88 -5.27
C ILE A 476 18.38 -28.29 -4.73
N GLU A 477 19.29 -28.84 -3.93
CA GLU A 477 19.10 -30.13 -3.26
C GLU A 477 17.97 -30.10 -2.22
N GLN A 478 17.81 -28.98 -1.52
CA GLN A 478 16.74 -28.79 -0.54
C GLN A 478 15.36 -28.75 -1.18
N LYS A 479 15.26 -28.15 -2.36
CA LYS A 479 13.99 -27.76 -2.96
C LYS A 479 12.92 -28.87 -3.05
N PRO A 480 13.25 -30.13 -3.40
CA PRO A 480 12.30 -31.24 -3.39
C PRO A 480 11.80 -31.67 -2.00
N LEU A 481 12.42 -31.18 -0.93
CA LEU A 481 12.02 -31.41 0.47
C LEU A 481 11.09 -30.32 0.99
N VAL A 482 11.19 -29.11 0.45
CA VAL A 482 10.45 -27.92 0.90
C VAL A 482 9.00 -27.99 0.41
N GLN A 483 8.06 -27.76 1.32
CA GLN A 483 6.63 -27.65 1.00
C GLN A 483 6.35 -26.42 0.13
N ALA A 484 6.87 -25.26 0.55
CA ALA A 484 6.76 -24.00 -0.16
C ALA A 484 7.84 -22.99 0.28
N TYR A 485 8.22 -22.13 -0.65
CA TYR A 485 8.87 -20.86 -0.34
C TYR A 485 7.79 -19.81 -0.11
N VAL A 486 7.81 -19.17 1.04
CA VAL A 486 6.76 -18.28 1.54
C VAL A 486 7.36 -17.08 2.25
N ILE A 487 6.59 -15.99 2.39
CA ILE A 487 6.97 -14.81 3.18
C ILE A 487 6.11 -14.81 4.46
N ASP A 488 5.01 -14.06 4.50
CA ASP A 488 4.16 -13.95 5.70
C ASP A 488 3.33 -15.21 6.00
N GLN A 489 3.21 -16.11 5.01
CA GLN A 489 2.35 -17.30 5.12
C GLN A 489 2.93 -18.35 6.08
N VAL A 490 4.22 -18.25 6.45
CA VAL A 490 4.85 -19.16 7.42
C VAL A 490 4.04 -19.19 8.71
N ARG A 491 3.63 -18.01 9.21
CA ARG A 491 2.86 -17.87 10.45
C ARG A 491 1.57 -18.69 10.43
N ASP A 492 0.70 -18.42 9.46
CA ASP A 492 -0.62 -19.05 9.41
C ASP A 492 -0.54 -20.57 9.23
N LYS A 493 0.43 -21.02 8.42
CA LYS A 493 0.67 -22.45 8.17
C LYS A 493 1.19 -23.18 9.40
N MET A 494 2.14 -22.56 10.12
CA MET A 494 2.70 -23.13 11.36
C MET A 494 1.65 -23.15 12.48
N ILE A 495 0.87 -22.07 12.66
CA ILE A 495 -0.28 -22.04 13.59
C ILE A 495 -1.33 -23.09 13.22
N GLY A 496 -1.56 -23.30 11.92
CA GLY A 496 -2.46 -24.30 11.35
C GLY A 496 -1.98 -25.75 11.52
N ASN A 497 -0.74 -25.98 11.95
CA ASN A 497 -0.07 -27.29 11.96
C ASN A 497 0.05 -27.92 10.56
N GLU A 498 0.22 -27.10 9.52
CA GLU A 498 0.40 -27.55 8.13
C GLU A 498 1.83 -27.99 7.82
N ALA A 499 2.81 -27.57 8.63
CA ALA A 499 4.24 -27.85 8.47
C ALA A 499 4.88 -28.14 9.83
N ALA A 500 5.99 -28.88 9.81
CA ALA A 500 6.77 -29.22 10.99
C ALA A 500 7.82 -28.13 11.30
N LEU A 501 8.39 -27.52 10.26
CA LEU A 501 9.51 -26.59 10.33
C LEU A 501 9.21 -25.35 9.47
N GLY A 502 9.58 -24.17 9.95
CA GLY A 502 9.47 -22.93 9.20
C GLY A 502 10.60 -21.96 9.54
N VAL A 503 11.23 -21.37 8.52
CA VAL A 503 12.19 -20.28 8.71
C VAL A 503 11.43 -18.96 8.89
N ILE A 504 11.63 -18.29 10.03
CA ILE A 504 10.84 -17.11 10.40
C ILE A 504 11.66 -16.12 11.23
N TYR A 505 11.21 -14.87 11.24
CA TYR A 505 11.70 -13.81 12.11
C TYR A 505 11.25 -14.02 13.56
N SER A 506 12.09 -13.66 14.53
CA SER A 506 11.86 -13.89 15.96
C SER A 506 10.59 -13.20 16.50
N GLY A 507 10.24 -12.01 16.00
CA GLY A 507 9.00 -11.33 16.38
C GLY A 507 7.76 -12.13 16.00
N GLU A 508 7.69 -12.58 14.74
CA GLU A 508 6.59 -13.45 14.27
C GLU A 508 6.55 -14.79 15.02
N ALA A 509 7.70 -15.35 15.40
CA ALA A 509 7.77 -16.59 16.16
C ALA A 509 7.10 -16.45 17.54
N LEU A 510 7.31 -15.31 18.22
CA LEU A 510 6.71 -15.03 19.51
C LEU A 510 5.18 -14.97 19.41
N TYR A 511 4.66 -14.27 18.40
CA TYR A 511 3.23 -14.26 18.08
C TYR A 511 2.69 -15.67 17.77
N CYS A 512 3.40 -16.45 16.96
CA CYS A 512 3.02 -17.83 16.63
C CYS A 512 2.85 -18.70 17.89
N GLN A 513 3.76 -18.54 18.85
CA GLN A 513 3.75 -19.31 20.09
C GLN A 513 2.58 -18.93 21.01
N GLN A 514 2.20 -17.65 21.04
CA GLN A 514 0.99 -17.19 21.74
C GLN A 514 -0.28 -17.83 21.17
N GLU A 515 -0.39 -17.97 19.84
CA GLU A 515 -1.53 -18.57 19.16
C GLU A 515 -1.52 -20.12 19.17
N ASN A 516 -0.34 -20.74 19.21
CA ASN A 516 -0.15 -22.18 19.26
C ASN A 516 1.03 -22.55 20.20
N PRO A 517 0.75 -22.93 21.46
CA PRO A 517 1.79 -23.28 22.46
C PRO A 517 2.66 -24.51 22.11
N ASN A 518 2.30 -25.27 21.07
CA ASN A 518 3.10 -26.39 20.58
C ASN A 518 4.25 -25.94 19.67
N LEU A 519 4.26 -24.67 19.27
CA LEU A 519 5.35 -24.09 18.50
C LEU A 519 6.47 -23.63 19.44
N ASP A 520 7.69 -23.76 18.94
CA ASP A 520 8.89 -23.32 19.64
C ASP A 520 9.91 -22.81 18.62
N TYR A 521 10.86 -21.99 19.05
CA TYR A 521 11.80 -21.29 18.18
C TYR A 521 13.24 -21.49 18.64
N VAL A 522 14.14 -21.62 17.67
CA VAL A 522 15.56 -21.76 17.94
C VAL A 522 16.41 -20.93 16.98
N ILE A 523 17.46 -20.31 17.53
CA ILE A 523 18.56 -19.72 16.79
C ILE A 523 19.58 -20.84 16.55
N PRO A 524 19.87 -21.22 15.30
CA PRO A 524 20.77 -22.35 15.02
C PRO A 524 22.21 -22.08 15.45
N LYS A 525 22.91 -23.14 15.89
CA LYS A 525 24.26 -23.05 16.47
C LYS A 525 25.33 -22.57 15.49
N GLU A 526 25.13 -22.77 14.20
CA GLU A 526 25.99 -22.23 13.13
C GLU A 526 25.93 -20.70 13.06
N GLY A 527 24.92 -20.10 13.69
CA GLY A 527 24.60 -18.68 13.61
C GLY A 527 23.51 -18.39 12.59
N SER A 528 23.02 -17.16 12.63
CA SER A 528 21.92 -16.70 11.79
C SER A 528 22.10 -15.23 11.40
N ASN A 529 21.13 -14.67 10.68
CA ASN A 529 20.98 -13.25 10.56
C ASN A 529 20.52 -12.65 11.91
N LEU A 530 21.27 -11.65 12.35
CA LEU A 530 20.92 -10.70 13.41
C LEU A 530 20.66 -9.37 12.72
N TRP A 531 19.41 -8.93 12.67
CA TRP A 531 19.06 -7.69 11.99
C TRP A 531 18.73 -6.60 13.01
N ILE A 532 18.92 -5.36 12.60
CA ILE A 532 18.53 -4.19 13.36
C ILE A 532 17.98 -3.13 12.42
N ASP A 533 16.77 -2.69 12.72
CA ASP A 533 16.14 -1.56 12.06
C ASP A 533 16.37 -0.32 12.92
N SER A 534 16.78 0.77 12.28
CA SER A 534 17.16 1.99 12.98
C SER A 534 16.52 3.20 12.34
N TRP A 535 16.15 4.18 13.16
CA TRP A 535 15.66 5.46 12.69
C TRP A 535 16.81 6.29 12.12
N VAL A 536 16.60 6.84 10.93
CA VAL A 536 17.54 7.73 10.22
C VAL A 536 16.80 8.97 9.72
N ILE A 537 17.55 10.05 9.49
CA ILE A 537 17.01 11.31 8.94
C ILE A 537 17.53 11.50 7.51
N PRO A 538 16.67 11.51 6.47
CA PRO A 538 17.08 11.80 5.11
C PRO A 538 17.61 13.24 4.96
N LYS A 539 18.54 13.42 4.03
CA LYS A 539 19.19 14.73 3.78
C LYS A 539 18.26 15.82 3.29
N ASN A 540 17.13 15.45 2.69
CA ASN A 540 16.10 16.37 2.22
C ASN A 540 14.96 16.55 3.23
N ALA A 541 15.10 16.09 4.48
CA ALA A 541 14.14 16.33 5.55
C ALA A 541 13.89 17.84 5.73
N GLU A 542 12.61 18.22 5.83
CA GLU A 542 12.21 19.62 6.02
C GLU A 542 12.09 19.96 7.52
N ASN A 543 11.79 18.97 8.37
CA ASN A 543 11.54 19.13 9.80
C ASN A 543 12.49 18.27 10.65
N LYS A 544 13.81 18.47 10.49
CA LYS A 544 14.83 17.69 11.22
C LYS A 544 14.66 17.70 12.75
N GLU A 545 14.34 18.85 13.34
CA GLU A 545 14.16 18.94 14.81
C GLU A 545 12.96 18.10 15.27
N HIS A 546 11.85 18.09 14.52
CA HIS A 546 10.69 17.25 14.83
C HIS A 546 11.00 15.75 14.65
N ALA A 547 11.83 15.40 13.66
CA ALA A 547 12.32 14.03 13.51
C ALA A 547 13.15 13.57 14.72
N GLU A 548 14.05 14.42 15.21
CA GLU A 548 14.85 14.13 16.41
C GLU A 548 13.97 14.02 17.66
N GLU A 549 12.94 14.87 17.80
CA GLU A 549 11.96 14.79 18.89
C GLU A 549 11.13 13.51 18.82
N PHE A 550 10.71 13.09 17.63
CA PHE A 550 10.02 11.82 17.39
C PHE A 550 10.90 10.63 17.79
N ILE A 551 12.18 10.60 17.37
CA ILE A 551 13.12 9.54 17.76
C ILE A 551 13.34 9.53 19.28
N ASN A 552 13.48 10.71 19.91
CA ASN A 552 13.63 10.84 21.35
C ASN A 552 12.40 10.33 22.12
N PHE A 553 11.20 10.59 21.61
CA PHE A 553 9.96 10.07 22.18
C PHE A 553 9.91 8.54 22.13
N LEU A 554 10.29 7.93 20.99
CA LEU A 554 10.35 6.47 20.85
C LEU A 554 11.40 5.81 21.74
N CYS A 555 12.47 6.52 22.11
CA CYS A 555 13.47 6.04 23.06
C CYS A 555 12.98 6.05 24.52
N ARG A 556 11.77 6.55 24.81
CA ARG A 556 11.22 6.57 26.18
C ARG A 556 10.84 5.13 26.61
N PRO A 557 11.19 4.69 27.84
CA PRO A 557 10.99 3.30 28.26
C PRO A 557 9.55 2.78 28.20
N ASP A 558 8.57 3.59 28.59
CA ASP A 558 7.14 3.26 28.52
C ASP A 558 6.65 3.12 27.08
N ILE A 559 7.13 3.98 26.17
CA ILE A 559 6.80 3.91 24.74
C ILE A 559 7.44 2.69 24.08
N ALA A 560 8.71 2.41 24.37
CA ALA A 560 9.37 1.20 23.89
C ALA A 560 8.67 -0.07 24.37
N LYS A 561 8.23 -0.12 25.64
CA LYS A 561 7.40 -1.22 26.16
C LYS A 561 6.09 -1.36 25.37
N MET A 562 5.37 -0.26 25.15
CA MET A 562 4.08 -0.30 24.44
C MET A 562 4.24 -0.84 23.02
N ASN A 563 5.26 -0.38 22.30
CA ASN A 563 5.63 -0.93 20.99
C ASN A 563 5.98 -2.43 21.07
N PHE A 564 6.75 -2.87 22.07
CA PHE A 564 7.05 -4.30 22.24
C PHE A 564 5.78 -5.12 22.45
N GLU A 565 4.86 -4.68 23.31
CA GLU A 565 3.64 -5.42 23.63
C GLU A 565 2.67 -5.51 22.43
N TYR A 566 2.66 -4.49 21.57
CA TYR A 566 1.85 -4.48 20.35
C TYR A 566 2.48 -5.29 19.21
N ILE A 567 3.76 -5.04 18.90
CA ILE A 567 4.45 -5.56 17.71
C ILE A 567 5.09 -6.93 17.98
N THR A 568 5.47 -7.22 19.23
CA THR A 568 6.19 -8.43 19.68
C THR A 568 7.63 -8.59 19.20
N TYR A 569 8.18 -7.59 18.52
CA TYR A 569 9.60 -7.53 18.15
C TYR A 569 10.48 -6.97 19.25
N SER A 570 11.72 -7.45 19.32
CA SER A 570 12.64 -7.13 20.41
C SER A 570 13.07 -5.67 20.39
N ILE A 571 12.96 -5.03 21.55
CA ILE A 571 13.39 -3.65 21.75
C ILE A 571 14.85 -3.61 22.23
N PRO A 572 15.66 -2.63 21.77
CA PRO A 572 17.01 -2.39 22.29
C PRO A 572 17.01 -1.58 23.60
N ASN A 573 15.84 -1.19 24.09
CA ASN A 573 15.63 -0.39 25.29
C ASN A 573 15.51 -1.28 26.55
N SER A 574 16.58 -1.39 27.33
CA SER A 574 16.62 -2.26 28.51
C SER A 574 15.72 -1.77 29.65
N ALA A 575 15.54 -0.45 29.79
CA ALA A 575 14.59 0.12 30.74
C ALA A 575 13.14 -0.21 30.34
N GLY A 576 12.82 -0.17 29.05
CA GLY A 576 11.51 -0.59 28.52
C GLY A 576 11.26 -2.07 28.73
N GLN A 577 12.27 -2.92 28.49
CA GLN A 577 12.18 -4.36 28.77
C GLN A 577 11.85 -4.63 30.25
N ALA A 578 12.47 -3.90 31.18
CA ALA A 578 12.21 -4.06 32.60
C ALA A 578 10.76 -3.73 33.01
N LEU A 579 10.07 -2.87 32.24
CA LEU A 579 8.68 -2.46 32.47
C LEU A 579 7.63 -3.46 31.93
N ILE A 580 8.05 -4.47 31.16
CA ILE A 580 7.16 -5.54 30.69
C ILE A 580 6.65 -6.31 31.91
N GLU A 581 5.32 -6.38 32.06
CA GLU A 581 4.68 -7.01 33.23
C GLU A 581 4.61 -8.53 33.10
N ASP A 582 4.45 -9.03 31.88
CA ASP A 582 4.43 -10.46 31.61
C ASP A 582 5.85 -11.04 31.76
N ASP A 583 6.05 -11.83 32.82
CA ASP A 583 7.32 -12.48 33.15
C ASP A 583 7.83 -13.40 32.03
N TYR A 584 6.93 -14.04 31.28
CA TYR A 584 7.28 -14.91 30.17
C TYR A 584 7.83 -14.07 29.01
N MET A 585 7.16 -12.98 28.66
CA MET A 585 7.59 -12.11 27.56
C MET A 585 8.88 -11.36 27.90
N ARG A 586 8.98 -10.83 29.13
CA ARG A 586 10.16 -10.08 29.60
C ARG A 586 11.45 -10.91 29.57
N ASN A 587 11.34 -12.20 29.89
CA ASN A 587 12.47 -13.12 29.96
C ASN A 587 12.48 -14.13 28.79
N SER A 588 11.73 -13.86 27.72
CA SER A 588 11.66 -14.74 26.56
C SER A 588 13.03 -14.83 25.90
N THR A 589 13.56 -16.05 25.78
CA THR A 589 14.83 -16.30 25.06
C THR A 589 14.68 -16.14 23.55
N ILE A 590 13.44 -16.02 23.04
CA ILE A 590 13.15 -15.71 21.63
C ILE A 590 13.31 -14.21 21.39
N ALA A 591 12.72 -13.39 22.26
CA ALA A 591 12.78 -11.93 22.15
C ALA A 591 14.12 -11.39 22.65
N PHE A 592 14.61 -11.88 23.77
CA PHE A 592 15.82 -11.39 24.43
C PHE A 592 16.80 -12.54 24.64
N PRO A 593 17.36 -13.13 23.56
CA PRO A 593 18.33 -14.22 23.67
C PRO A 593 19.61 -13.77 24.38
N ASP A 594 20.27 -14.73 25.03
CA ASP A 594 21.59 -14.52 25.63
C ASP A 594 22.63 -14.20 24.55
N ILE A 595 23.60 -13.34 24.91
CA ILE A 595 24.67 -12.90 23.99
C ILE A 595 25.45 -14.10 23.41
N ASP A 596 25.62 -15.17 24.18
CA ASP A 596 26.30 -16.39 23.74
C ASP A 596 25.59 -17.08 22.56
N GLN A 597 24.26 -16.92 22.43
CA GLN A 597 23.48 -17.43 21.29
C GLN A 597 23.68 -16.57 20.04
N LEU A 598 24.04 -15.30 20.21
CA LEU A 598 24.21 -14.34 19.12
C LEU A 598 25.65 -14.28 18.57
N LYS A 599 26.63 -14.88 19.25
CA LYS A 599 28.06 -14.77 18.90
C LYS A 599 28.42 -15.19 17.46
N ASN A 600 27.64 -16.11 16.89
CA ASN A 600 27.83 -16.62 15.53
C ASN A 600 26.89 -15.93 14.52
N CYS A 601 26.01 -15.04 14.96
CA CYS A 601 25.11 -14.31 14.08
C CYS A 601 25.81 -13.09 13.46
N GLU A 602 25.37 -12.68 12.27
CA GLU A 602 25.90 -11.50 11.59
C GLU A 602 24.75 -10.63 11.07
N THR A 603 24.98 -9.33 10.91
CA THR A 603 24.06 -8.39 10.24
C THR A 603 24.24 -8.46 8.74
N PHE A 604 23.20 -8.14 7.96
CA PHE A 604 23.38 -8.01 6.52
C PHE A 604 24.18 -6.74 6.20
N ASN A 605 25.13 -6.87 5.26
CA ASN A 605 25.88 -5.75 4.71
C ASN A 605 25.37 -5.45 3.29
N PHE A 606 25.56 -4.21 2.86
CA PHE A 606 25.38 -3.86 1.46
C PHE A 606 26.52 -4.46 0.64
N LEU A 607 26.18 -5.34 -0.31
CA LEU A 607 27.17 -6.09 -1.09
C LEU A 607 27.55 -5.40 -2.41
N GLY A 608 26.89 -4.28 -2.75
CA GLY A 608 27.01 -3.61 -4.04
C GLY A 608 26.10 -4.22 -5.12
N ASP A 609 25.73 -3.39 -6.11
CA ASP A 609 24.74 -3.73 -7.14
C ASP A 609 25.13 -4.97 -7.97
N GLU A 610 26.43 -5.17 -8.24
CA GLU A 610 26.93 -6.33 -9.00
C GLU A 610 26.71 -7.65 -8.24
N ASN A 611 26.99 -7.67 -6.93
CA ASN A 611 26.79 -8.85 -6.10
C ASN A 611 25.29 -9.09 -5.84
N GLU A 612 24.49 -8.04 -5.64
CA GLU A 612 23.03 -8.17 -5.55
C GLU A 612 22.45 -8.80 -6.83
N ALA A 613 22.92 -8.38 -8.01
CA ALA A 613 22.51 -8.96 -9.29
C ALA A 613 22.90 -10.44 -9.39
N LEU A 614 24.11 -10.81 -8.93
CA LEU A 614 24.58 -12.19 -8.88
C LEU A 614 23.71 -13.06 -7.97
N TYR A 615 23.44 -12.63 -6.73
CA TYR A 615 22.54 -13.34 -5.81
C TYR A 615 21.16 -13.57 -6.43
N ASN A 616 20.60 -12.54 -7.08
CA ASN A 616 19.32 -12.64 -7.78
C ASN A 616 19.37 -13.62 -8.96
N GLU A 617 20.47 -13.67 -9.71
CA GLU A 617 20.68 -14.63 -10.79
C GLU A 617 20.69 -16.07 -10.27
N LEU A 618 21.52 -16.34 -9.25
CA LEU A 618 21.62 -17.65 -8.65
C LEU A 618 20.29 -18.09 -8.02
N TRP A 619 19.55 -17.16 -7.39
CA TRP A 619 18.22 -17.45 -6.86
C TRP A 619 17.21 -17.85 -7.95
N ARG A 620 17.23 -17.18 -9.10
CA ARG A 620 16.40 -17.57 -10.25
C ARG A 620 16.74 -18.99 -10.72
N GLU A 621 18.01 -19.38 -10.70
CA GLU A 621 18.40 -20.76 -11.01
C GLU A 621 17.81 -21.75 -10.01
N VAL A 622 17.93 -21.51 -8.70
CA VAL A 622 17.29 -22.34 -7.64
C VAL A 622 15.79 -22.47 -7.89
N LYS A 623 15.10 -21.35 -8.13
CA LYS A 623 13.64 -21.33 -8.37
C LYS A 623 13.24 -22.01 -9.69
N SER A 624 14.15 -22.16 -10.65
CA SER A 624 13.87 -22.80 -11.95
C SER A 624 14.00 -24.33 -11.99
N LYS A 625 14.75 -24.93 -11.05
CA LYS A 625 14.97 -26.39 -10.99
C LYS A 625 13.81 -27.14 -10.35
#